data_AF-A0A0Q6D7V7-F1
#
_entry.id   AF-A0A0Q6D7V7-F1
#
_cell.length_a   1.000
_cell.length_b   1.000
_cell.length_c   1.000
_cell.angle_alpha   90.00
_cell.angle_beta   90.00
_cell.angle_gamma   90.00
#
_symmetry.space_group_name_H-M   'P 1'
#
loop_
_entity.id
_entity.type
_entity.pdbx_description
1 polymer ?
#
loop_
_entity_poly.entity_id
_entity_poly.type
_entity_poly.pdbx_seq_one_letter_code
_entity_poly.pdbx_strand_id
1 'polypeptide(L)'
;MGLLIADDVHSRKMATVIPAESTCASACAFVFLAGAERRADGRLGVHQIANEAGDLESAQVSIADIIDVLDRFRTPVPVLTIMFKTPANDMHFFSAEEVARYGINRTGSDISAAAPSAAPEPSPSPPPGAPTGLQAPAAAALASPDLSELEAYASRPTRMALYSGLDFNGQDIEATRVGEASLCARRCLEIGSQCKAFTYNADTRITRGPNCFLKAGSGAMDGNAVAISGLLLHRAESDPAPFSMGVIDPNQGMIEDVDLPGRDLSSKAHPTAKTGPQCRLACVTNDQCQAFTFIKRKKECWLKASIGEPRYKPGMVSGGKTVAHFSPMSVISLE
;
A
#
# COMPACT_ATOMS: atom_id res chain seq x y z
N MET A 1 9.91 -0.61 6.50
CA MET A 1 9.35 -0.56 7.87
C MET A 1 9.98 0.51 8.76
N GLY A 2 11.31 0.65 8.86
CA GLY A 2 11.93 1.65 9.75
C GLY A 2 11.60 3.12 9.42
N LEU A 3 11.48 3.47 8.13
CA LEU A 3 11.18 4.84 7.71
C LEU A 3 9.77 5.32 8.09
N LEU A 4 8.76 4.44 8.10
CA LEU A 4 7.40 4.81 8.51
C LEU A 4 7.33 5.16 10.01
N ILE A 5 8.08 4.44 10.84
CA ILE A 5 8.19 4.73 12.28
C ILE A 5 8.98 6.03 12.49
N ALA A 6 10.05 6.22 11.73
CA ALA A 6 10.85 7.45 11.78
C ALA A 6 9.99 8.68 11.43
N ASP A 7 9.11 8.57 10.43
CA ASP A 7 8.22 9.67 10.06
C ASP A 7 7.21 10.01 11.17
N ASP A 8 6.62 9.01 11.85
CA ASP A 8 5.73 9.24 13.01
C ASP A 8 6.48 9.90 14.19
N VAL A 9 7.74 9.50 14.45
CA VAL A 9 8.60 10.13 15.46
C VAL A 9 8.88 11.60 15.12
N HIS A 10 9.22 11.88 13.86
CA HIS A 10 9.46 13.23 13.39
C HIS A 10 8.20 14.09 13.49
N SER A 11 7.06 13.54 13.04
CA SER A 11 5.79 14.24 12.94
C SER A 11 5.22 14.66 14.28
N ARG A 12 5.38 13.79 15.28
CA ARG A 12 4.98 14.04 16.67
C ARG A 12 6.02 14.84 17.47
N LYS A 13 7.12 15.25 16.83
CA LYS A 13 8.25 15.96 17.46
C LYS A 13 8.77 15.21 18.69
N MET A 14 8.82 13.88 18.60
CA MET A 14 9.26 13.04 19.70
C MET A 14 10.78 13.20 19.91
N ALA A 15 11.19 13.04 21.18
CA ALA A 15 12.59 12.92 21.53
C ALA A 15 13.07 11.48 21.33
N THR A 16 14.27 11.32 20.82
CA THR A 16 14.88 10.00 20.61
C THR A 16 16.15 9.88 21.46
N VAL A 17 16.29 8.73 22.13
CA VAL A 17 17.45 8.46 22.98
C VAL A 17 17.98 7.07 22.68
N ILE A 18 19.29 6.95 22.53
CA ILE A 18 19.99 5.67 22.55
C ILE A 18 20.68 5.58 23.91
N PRO A 19 20.19 4.79 24.87
CA PRO A 19 20.83 4.63 26.18
C PRO A 19 22.25 4.03 26.07
N ALA A 20 23.12 4.28 27.05
CA ALA A 20 24.55 3.92 27.03
C ALA A 20 24.84 2.45 26.64
N GLU A 21 24.02 1.51 27.09
CA GLU A 21 24.20 0.06 26.83
C GLU A 21 23.36 -0.46 25.65
N SER A 22 22.72 0.45 24.91
CA SER A 22 21.86 0.11 23.77
C SER A 22 22.56 0.37 22.44
N THR A 23 22.15 -0.38 21.42
CA THR A 23 22.61 -0.19 20.04
C THR A 23 21.44 0.12 19.14
N CYS A 24 21.57 1.18 18.35
CA CYS A 24 20.65 1.57 17.29
C CYS A 24 21.41 1.57 15.97
N ALA A 25 21.19 0.54 15.15
CA ALA A 25 21.91 0.34 13.90
C ALA A 25 20.98 0.13 12.70
N SER A 26 21.47 0.39 11.50
CA SER A 26 20.73 0.22 10.24
C SER A 26 19.37 0.94 10.28
N ALA A 27 18.25 0.22 10.12
CA ALA A 27 16.91 0.81 10.08
C ALA A 27 16.55 1.63 11.34
N CYS A 28 17.12 1.30 12.50
CA CYS A 28 16.91 2.08 13.73
C CYS A 28 17.48 3.50 13.63
N ALA A 29 18.60 3.68 12.91
CA ALA A 29 19.26 4.98 12.81
C ALA A 29 18.33 6.05 12.21
N PHE A 30 17.47 5.68 11.26
CA PHE A 30 16.46 6.60 10.72
C PHE A 30 15.47 7.07 11.79
N VAL A 31 15.01 6.15 12.65
CA VAL A 31 14.10 6.46 13.75
C VAL A 31 14.76 7.38 14.77
N PHE A 32 16.04 7.14 15.09
CA PHE A 32 16.78 8.02 15.99
C PHE A 32 16.96 9.42 15.37
N LEU A 33 17.37 9.50 14.10
CA LEU A 33 17.66 10.75 13.43
C LEU A 33 16.42 11.64 13.24
N ALA A 34 15.24 11.03 13.14
CA ALA A 34 13.94 11.71 13.07
C ALA A 34 13.60 12.55 14.31
N GLY A 35 14.19 12.26 15.46
CA GLY A 35 13.88 12.92 16.73
C GLY A 35 14.08 14.44 16.66
N ALA A 36 13.08 15.18 17.17
CA ALA A 36 13.17 16.65 17.27
C ALA A 36 14.27 17.07 18.26
N GLU A 37 14.40 16.31 19.34
CA GLU A 37 15.55 16.28 20.24
C GLU A 37 16.13 14.89 20.18
N ARG A 38 17.46 14.77 20.16
CA ARG A 38 18.09 13.45 20.05
C ARG A 38 19.38 13.36 20.83
N ARG A 39 19.55 12.23 21.53
CA ARG A 39 20.69 11.96 22.41
C ARG A 39 21.22 10.53 22.20
N ALA A 40 22.42 10.42 21.65
CA ALA A 40 23.14 9.17 21.49
C ALA A 40 24.12 8.99 22.65
N ASP A 41 23.68 8.34 23.72
CA ASP A 41 24.57 7.89 24.82
C ASP A 41 25.16 6.50 24.52
N GLY A 42 24.43 5.66 23.78
CA GLY A 42 24.88 4.35 23.28
C GLY A 42 25.33 4.37 21.82
N ARG A 43 25.33 3.20 21.18
CA ARG A 43 25.94 3.01 19.84
C ARG A 43 24.96 3.34 18.70
N LEU A 44 25.30 4.32 17.87
CA LEU A 44 24.59 4.65 16.63
C LEU A 44 25.36 4.13 15.41
N GLY A 45 24.76 3.23 14.62
CA GLY A 45 25.36 2.61 13.44
C GLY A 45 24.64 2.94 12.14
N VAL A 46 25.37 3.35 11.10
CA VAL A 46 24.85 3.66 9.76
C VAL A 46 25.62 2.96 8.66
N HIS A 47 24.94 2.66 7.56
CA HIS A 47 25.52 2.11 6.34
C HIS A 47 24.64 2.42 5.11
N GLN A 48 25.18 2.25 3.91
CA GLN A 48 24.42 2.49 2.68
C GLN A 48 23.40 1.37 2.43
N ILE A 49 22.40 1.62 1.60
CA ILE A 49 21.44 0.58 1.22
C ILE A 49 22.14 -0.47 0.35
N ALA A 50 21.85 -1.75 0.60
CA ALA A 50 22.27 -2.82 -0.30
C ALA A 50 21.49 -2.75 -1.63
N ASN A 51 22.20 -2.87 -2.74
CA ASN A 51 21.57 -3.06 -4.05
C ASN A 51 21.61 -4.55 -4.43
N GLU A 52 20.46 -5.24 -4.37
CA GLU A 52 20.36 -6.66 -4.74
C GLU A 52 20.06 -6.88 -6.23
N ALA A 53 19.64 -5.84 -6.96
CA ALA A 53 19.40 -5.91 -8.40
C ALA A 53 20.37 -4.99 -9.13
N GLY A 54 21.11 -5.47 -10.13
CA GLY A 54 22.10 -4.69 -10.89
C GLY A 54 21.55 -3.52 -11.71
N ASP A 55 20.39 -2.98 -11.35
CA ASP A 55 19.78 -1.78 -11.90
C ASP A 55 20.26 -0.54 -11.14
N LEU A 56 20.97 0.33 -11.85
CA LEU A 56 21.55 1.55 -11.29
C LEU A 56 20.53 2.67 -11.18
N GLU A 57 19.46 2.66 -11.98
CA GLU A 57 18.44 3.72 -11.98
C GLU A 57 17.56 3.62 -10.73
N SER A 58 17.07 2.43 -10.40
CA SER A 58 16.30 2.21 -9.16
C SER A 58 17.11 2.46 -7.89
N ALA A 59 18.41 2.15 -7.90
CA ALA A 59 19.31 2.45 -6.79
C ALA A 59 19.49 3.97 -6.59
N GLN A 60 19.62 4.74 -7.68
CA GLN A 60 19.72 6.19 -7.62
C GLN A 60 18.47 6.85 -7.07
N VAL A 61 17.28 6.41 -7.51
CA VAL A 61 15.99 6.90 -6.99
C VAL A 61 15.87 6.61 -5.49
N SER A 62 16.21 5.39 -5.06
CA SER A 62 16.16 5.01 -3.64
C SER A 62 17.10 5.84 -2.76
N ILE A 63 18.28 6.20 -3.27
CA ILE A 63 19.24 7.05 -2.56
C ILE A 63 18.72 8.49 -2.48
N ALA A 64 18.16 9.03 -3.56
CA ALA A 64 17.58 10.37 -3.58
C ALA A 64 16.49 10.51 -2.49
N ASP A 65 15.62 9.50 -2.38
CA ASP A 65 14.54 9.51 -1.39
C ASP A 65 15.03 9.51 0.06
N ILE A 66 16.09 8.76 0.34
CA ILE A 66 16.66 8.74 1.69
C ILE A 66 17.37 10.06 1.99
N ILE A 67 18.01 10.68 1.01
CA ILE A 67 18.59 12.02 1.18
C ILE A 67 17.49 13.01 1.55
N ASP A 68 16.36 13.00 0.83
CA ASP A 68 15.24 13.91 1.10
C ASP A 68 14.67 13.71 2.51
N VAL A 69 14.47 12.47 2.94
CA VAL A 69 14.00 12.15 4.30
C VAL A 69 15.02 12.59 5.37
N LEU A 70 16.30 12.31 5.16
CA LEU A 70 17.34 12.67 6.12
C LEU A 70 17.55 14.18 6.21
N ASP A 71 17.41 14.91 5.09
CA ASP A 71 17.43 16.37 5.06
C ASP A 71 16.26 16.96 5.86
N ARG A 72 15.05 16.40 5.71
CA ARG A 72 13.88 16.78 6.52
C ARG A 72 14.11 16.59 8.02
N PHE A 73 14.76 15.49 8.42
CA PHE A 73 15.17 15.26 9.81
C PHE A 73 16.27 16.23 10.29
N ARG A 74 16.73 17.10 9.39
CA ARG A 74 17.87 18.01 9.56
C ARG A 74 19.09 17.20 9.96
N THR A 75 19.32 16.09 9.28
CA THR A 75 20.47 15.24 9.53
C THR A 75 21.72 15.93 8.97
N PRO A 76 22.78 16.11 9.77
CA PRO A 76 23.99 16.76 9.30
C PRO A 76 24.57 16.08 8.06
N VAL A 77 24.93 16.86 7.04
CA VAL A 77 25.54 16.36 5.79
C VAL A 77 26.72 15.40 6.02
N PRO A 78 27.61 15.58 7.02
CA PRO A 78 28.63 14.59 7.33
C PRO A 78 28.08 13.20 7.67
N VAL A 79 26.94 13.12 8.35
CA VAL A 79 26.28 11.85 8.71
C VAL A 79 25.72 11.17 7.46
N LEU A 80 25.08 11.92 6.55
CA LEU A 80 24.63 11.39 5.25
C LEU A 80 25.82 10.83 4.46
N THR A 81 26.89 11.62 4.36
CA THR A 81 28.10 11.24 3.61
C THR A 81 28.72 9.97 4.17
N ILE A 82 28.81 9.84 5.49
CA ILE A 82 29.36 8.65 6.15
C ILE A 82 28.45 7.45 5.95
N MET A 83 27.13 7.62 6.10
CA MET A 83 26.15 6.56 5.84
C MET A 83 26.30 6.01 4.42
N PHE A 84 26.25 6.87 3.39
CA PHE A 84 26.30 6.44 2.00
C PHE A 84 27.68 5.97 1.51
N LYS A 85 28.78 6.36 2.17
CA LYS A 85 30.12 5.84 1.87
C LYS A 85 30.42 4.51 2.55
N THR A 86 29.69 4.16 3.61
CA THR A 86 29.89 2.90 4.34
C THR A 86 29.28 1.74 3.55
N PRO A 87 30.04 0.71 3.15
CA PRO A 87 29.54 -0.44 2.40
C PRO A 87 28.32 -1.11 3.04
N ALA A 88 27.42 -1.68 2.22
CA ALA A 88 26.19 -2.31 2.72
C ALA A 88 26.43 -3.57 3.57
N ASN A 89 27.61 -4.17 3.46
CA ASN A 89 28.08 -5.30 4.27
C ASN A 89 28.94 -4.86 5.48
N ASP A 90 29.03 -3.57 5.74
CA ASP A 90 29.77 -2.98 6.86
C ASP A 90 28.86 -2.04 7.68
N MET A 91 29.34 -1.54 8.82
CA MET A 91 28.60 -0.63 9.68
C MET A 91 29.54 0.40 10.30
N HIS A 92 29.30 1.68 10.02
CA HIS A 92 30.01 2.75 10.69
C HIS A 92 29.27 3.10 11.99
N PHE A 93 29.92 2.84 13.12
CA PHE A 93 29.45 3.28 14.43
C PHE A 93 30.14 4.58 14.82
N PHE A 94 29.35 5.64 15.03
CA PHE A 94 29.88 6.93 15.42
C PHE A 94 30.48 6.87 16.84
N SER A 95 31.69 7.38 16.97
CA SER A 95 32.34 7.64 18.26
C SER A 95 31.69 8.83 18.98
N ALA A 96 31.92 8.96 20.29
CA ALA A 96 31.45 10.10 21.06
C ALA A 96 31.99 11.45 20.52
N GLU A 97 33.22 11.46 20.01
CA GLU A 97 33.79 12.63 19.33
C GLU A 97 33.07 12.96 18.03
N GLU A 98 32.71 11.96 17.21
CA GLU A 98 31.94 12.17 15.98
C GLU A 98 30.51 12.62 16.24
N VAL A 99 29.86 12.06 17.27
CA VAL A 99 28.53 12.49 17.74
C VAL A 99 28.54 13.98 18.09
N ALA A 100 29.58 14.44 18.79
CA ALA A 100 29.76 15.85 19.12
C ALA A 100 30.12 16.69 17.89
N ARG A 101 31.13 16.26 17.11
CA ARG A 101 31.68 16.99 15.96
C ARG A 101 30.64 17.23 14.87
N TYR A 102 29.79 16.24 14.59
CA TYR A 102 28.80 16.34 13.54
C TYR A 102 27.47 16.92 14.01
N GLY A 103 27.32 17.22 15.30
CA GLY A 103 26.03 17.69 15.84
C GLY A 103 24.94 16.63 15.72
N ILE A 104 25.30 15.37 15.98
CA ILE A 104 24.32 14.28 16.00
C ILE A 104 23.37 14.50 17.17
N ASN A 105 23.86 14.88 18.34
CA ASN A 105 22.99 15.26 19.45
C ASN A 105 22.33 16.62 19.18
N ARG A 106 21.05 16.73 19.53
CA ARG A 106 20.26 17.96 19.39
C ARG A 106 19.46 18.21 20.66
N THR A 107 19.53 19.43 21.17
CA THR A 107 18.71 19.90 22.29
C THR A 107 17.66 20.91 21.81
N GLY A 108 16.58 21.11 22.55
CA GLY A 108 15.46 21.99 22.14
C GLY A 108 15.86 23.42 21.77
N SER A 109 17.02 23.91 22.21
CA SER A 109 17.56 25.23 21.86
C SER A 109 18.07 25.33 20.41
N ASP A 110 18.46 24.22 19.80
CA ASP A 110 19.02 24.17 18.44
C ASP A 110 17.94 24.25 17.35
N ILE A 111 16.66 24.25 17.73
CA ILE A 111 15.50 24.33 16.84
C ILE A 111 15.23 25.78 16.40
N SER A 112 15.69 26.78 17.15
CA SER A 112 15.39 28.20 16.88
C SER A 112 16.48 28.96 16.11
N ALA A 113 17.66 28.38 15.89
CA ALA A 113 18.84 29.10 15.38
C ALA A 113 19.07 28.99 13.86
N ALA A 114 18.22 28.28 13.11
CA ALA A 114 18.42 28.01 11.68
C ALA A 114 17.50 28.82 10.76
N ALA A 115 17.29 30.11 11.04
CA ALA A 115 16.85 31.07 10.03
C ALA A 115 18.10 31.74 9.43
N PRO A 116 18.31 31.72 8.10
CA PRO A 116 19.46 32.42 7.53
C PRO A 116 19.31 33.93 7.73
N SER A 117 20.29 34.53 8.42
CA SER A 117 20.42 35.98 8.57
C SER A 117 20.77 36.58 7.20
N ALA A 118 19.78 37.19 6.55
CA ALA A 118 20.02 38.09 5.43
C ALA A 118 20.42 39.46 5.98
N ALA A 119 21.61 39.94 5.61
CA ALA A 119 22.04 41.31 5.84
C ALA A 119 21.13 42.30 5.07
N PRO A 120 20.93 43.54 5.55
CA PRO A 120 19.98 44.47 4.96
C PRO A 120 20.62 45.26 3.80
N GLU A 121 20.08 45.13 2.59
CA GLU A 121 20.16 46.19 1.57
C GLU A 121 18.89 47.05 1.61
N PRO A 122 18.99 48.38 1.39
CA PRO A 122 17.88 49.31 1.60
C PRO A 122 16.93 49.34 0.40
N SER A 123 15.63 49.16 0.65
CA SER A 123 14.57 49.44 -0.33
C SER A 123 13.98 50.85 -0.13
N PRO A 124 13.57 51.54 -1.21
CA PRO A 124 13.05 52.90 -1.17
C PRO A 124 11.57 52.97 -0.75
N SER A 125 11.20 54.11 -0.17
CA SER A 125 9.90 54.45 0.41
C SER A 125 8.72 54.46 -0.59
N PRO A 126 7.50 54.06 -0.18
CA PRO A 126 6.27 54.35 -0.94
C PRO A 126 5.54 55.61 -0.41
N PRO A 127 4.70 56.28 -1.23
CA PRO A 127 3.98 57.49 -0.86
C PRO A 127 2.69 57.21 -0.05
N PRO A 128 2.11 58.24 0.62
CA PRO A 128 1.13 58.07 1.67
C PRO A 128 -0.31 58.08 1.17
N GLY A 129 -1.15 57.25 1.77
CA GLY A 129 -2.60 57.28 1.59
C GLY A 129 -3.30 56.22 2.44
N ALA A 130 -3.59 56.54 3.70
CA ALA A 130 -4.51 55.77 4.54
C ALA A 130 -5.97 56.08 4.13
N PRO A 131 -6.94 55.21 4.48
CA PRO A 131 -7.49 55.30 5.82
C PRO A 131 -7.67 53.96 6.55
N THR A 132 -7.70 54.14 7.87
CA THR A 132 -7.96 53.24 8.99
C THR A 132 -9.23 52.39 8.89
N GLY A 133 -9.10 51.15 9.40
CA GLY A 133 -10.16 50.49 10.17
C GLY A 133 -10.31 48.99 9.90
N LEU A 134 -9.85 48.14 10.82
CA LEU A 134 -10.62 47.10 11.53
C LEU A 134 -9.70 46.03 12.18
N GLN A 135 -9.83 45.97 13.50
CA GLN A 135 -9.56 44.90 14.48
C GLN A 135 -8.85 43.61 14.07
N ALA A 136 -7.84 43.26 14.87
CA ALA A 136 -7.33 41.90 15.02
C ALA A 136 -8.37 40.95 15.64
N PRO A 137 -8.34 39.67 15.28
CA PRO A 137 -8.58 38.61 16.23
C PRO A 137 -7.32 37.77 16.47
N ALA A 138 -7.26 37.26 17.69
CA ALA A 138 -6.22 36.44 18.26
C ALA A 138 -6.11 35.05 17.59
N ALA A 139 -4.90 34.51 17.74
CA ALA A 139 -4.51 33.09 17.71
C ALA A 139 -5.62 32.06 17.45
N ALA A 140 -5.46 31.31 16.35
CA ALA A 140 -5.91 29.93 16.26
C ALA A 140 -5.05 29.15 15.24
N ALA A 141 -4.35 28.14 15.76
CA ALA A 141 -3.88 26.92 15.11
C ALA A 141 -3.07 27.02 13.80
N LEU A 142 -1.75 27.00 13.94
CA LEU A 142 -0.84 26.44 12.93
C LEU A 142 -1.07 24.92 12.86
N ALA A 143 -2.00 24.47 12.01
CA ALA A 143 -1.95 23.11 11.49
C ALA A 143 -0.71 23.01 10.57
N SER A 144 0.10 21.96 10.75
CA SER A 144 1.37 21.78 10.05
C SER A 144 1.13 21.21 8.64
N PRO A 145 1.39 21.94 7.54
CA PRO A 145 1.19 21.43 6.18
C PRO A 145 2.25 20.41 5.71
N ASP A 146 3.39 20.34 6.41
CA ASP A 146 4.56 19.55 5.99
C ASP A 146 4.33 18.02 6.19
N LEU A 147 3.63 17.60 7.24
CA LEU A 147 3.36 16.18 7.53
C LEU A 147 2.48 15.51 6.49
N SER A 148 1.48 16.26 5.99
CA SER A 148 0.64 15.80 4.90
C SER A 148 1.39 15.64 3.59
N GLU A 149 2.48 16.38 3.34
CA GLU A 149 3.21 16.28 2.07
C GLU A 149 4.08 15.02 1.98
N LEU A 150 4.76 14.62 3.06
CA LEU A 150 5.54 13.37 3.07
C LEU A 150 4.66 12.13 3.22
N GLU A 151 3.60 12.17 4.03
CA GLU A 151 2.60 11.10 4.03
C GLU A 151 1.94 10.98 2.66
N ALA A 152 1.60 12.09 2.00
CA ALA A 152 1.09 12.06 0.63
C ALA A 152 2.14 11.57 -0.35
N TYR A 153 3.43 11.89 -0.18
CA TYR A 153 4.51 11.42 -1.04
C TYR A 153 4.77 9.92 -0.89
N ALA A 154 4.88 9.41 0.34
CA ALA A 154 5.06 7.99 0.61
C ALA A 154 3.81 7.15 0.28
N SER A 155 2.62 7.74 0.47
CA SER A 155 1.33 7.11 0.13
C SER A 155 0.92 7.37 -1.32
N ARG A 156 1.77 8.00 -2.15
CA ARG A 156 1.53 8.06 -3.58
C ARG A 156 1.91 6.72 -4.19
N PRO A 157 1.01 6.13 -4.99
CA PRO A 157 1.34 4.93 -5.72
C PRO A 157 2.32 5.29 -6.84
N THR A 158 3.46 4.61 -6.86
CA THR A 158 4.50 4.82 -7.89
C THR A 158 4.44 3.76 -8.97
N ARG A 159 3.83 2.62 -8.64
CA ARG A 159 3.68 1.49 -9.55
C ARG A 159 2.30 0.89 -9.45
N MET A 160 1.92 0.11 -10.45
CA MET A 160 0.66 -0.62 -10.47
C MET A 160 0.87 -2.01 -11.02
N ALA A 161 0.52 -3.03 -10.23
CA ALA A 161 0.50 -4.42 -10.68
C ALA A 161 -0.86 -4.72 -11.31
N LEU A 162 -0.85 -5.16 -12.57
CA LEU A 162 -2.06 -5.53 -13.31
C LEU A 162 -2.23 -7.04 -13.35
N TYR A 163 -3.45 -7.52 -13.11
CA TYR A 163 -3.82 -8.92 -13.14
C TYR A 163 -4.95 -9.15 -14.14
N SER A 164 -4.84 -10.22 -14.92
CA SER A 164 -5.95 -10.77 -15.71
C SER A 164 -6.49 -12.01 -15.02
N GLY A 165 -7.80 -12.20 -15.08
CA GLY A 165 -8.42 -13.38 -14.52
C GLY A 165 -8.63 -13.32 -13.00
N LEU A 166 -8.22 -12.22 -12.36
CA LEU A 166 -8.27 -12.04 -10.91
C LEU A 166 -9.25 -10.92 -10.57
N ASP A 167 -10.23 -11.24 -9.73
CA ASP A 167 -11.21 -10.31 -9.18
C ASP A 167 -10.86 -10.01 -7.73
N PHE A 168 -10.73 -8.73 -7.41
CA PHE A 168 -10.71 -8.28 -6.03
C PHE A 168 -12.17 -8.14 -5.60
N ASN A 169 -12.53 -8.75 -4.47
CA ASN A 169 -13.90 -8.82 -4.00
C ASN A 169 -14.07 -8.07 -2.68
N GLY A 170 -15.09 -7.21 -2.64
CA GLY A 170 -15.40 -6.35 -1.52
C GLY A 170 -14.50 -5.12 -1.42
N GLN A 171 -14.64 -4.37 -0.32
CA GLN A 171 -13.96 -3.10 -0.09
C GLN A 171 -14.19 -2.04 -1.19
N ASP A 172 -15.30 -2.16 -1.92
CA ASP A 172 -15.67 -1.20 -2.96
C ASP A 172 -16.02 0.15 -2.32
N ILE A 173 -15.31 1.19 -2.74
CA ILE A 173 -15.56 2.58 -2.33
C ILE A 173 -16.37 3.34 -3.38
N GLU A 174 -16.26 2.94 -4.64
CA GLU A 174 -17.02 3.51 -5.75
C GLU A 174 -17.24 2.46 -6.84
N ALA A 175 -18.40 2.52 -7.49
CA ALA A 175 -18.73 1.66 -8.62
C ALA A 175 -19.30 2.50 -9.77
N THR A 176 -18.66 2.43 -10.93
CA THR A 176 -19.04 3.24 -12.10
C THR A 176 -18.93 2.42 -13.40
N ARG A 177 -19.43 2.98 -14.49
CA ARG A 177 -19.29 2.39 -15.82
C ARG A 177 -18.30 3.21 -16.65
N VAL A 178 -17.30 2.52 -17.19
CA VAL A 178 -16.26 3.08 -18.07
C VAL A 178 -16.07 2.22 -19.31
N GLY A 179 -15.57 2.83 -20.38
CA GLY A 179 -15.36 2.13 -21.67
C GLY A 179 -14.18 1.16 -21.66
N GLU A 180 -13.18 1.38 -20.80
CA GLU A 180 -11.90 0.67 -20.82
C GLU A 180 -11.30 0.54 -19.42
N ALA A 181 -10.47 -0.48 -19.21
CA ALA A 181 -9.81 -0.74 -17.92
C ALA A 181 -8.85 0.39 -17.51
N SER A 182 -8.16 1.02 -18.47
CA SER A 182 -7.26 2.16 -18.22
C SER A 182 -8.00 3.36 -17.64
N LEU A 183 -9.25 3.61 -18.04
CA LEU A 183 -10.07 4.66 -17.43
C LEU A 183 -10.48 4.28 -16.00
N CYS A 184 -10.72 3.01 -15.71
CA CYS A 184 -10.95 2.55 -14.34
C CYS A 184 -9.71 2.79 -13.46
N ALA A 185 -8.53 2.44 -13.97
CA ALA A 185 -7.24 2.70 -13.31
C ALA A 185 -7.03 4.19 -13.03
N ARG A 186 -7.27 5.05 -14.03
CA ARG A 186 -7.17 6.52 -13.87
C ARG A 186 -8.10 7.05 -12.80
N ARG A 187 -9.35 6.59 -12.73
CA ARG A 187 -10.29 6.97 -11.68
C ARG A 187 -9.80 6.57 -10.29
N CYS A 188 -9.20 5.39 -10.15
CA CYS A 188 -8.56 4.99 -8.89
C CYS A 188 -7.44 5.96 -8.48
N LEU A 189 -6.59 6.34 -9.43
CA LEU A 189 -5.49 7.30 -9.18
C LEU A 189 -6.02 8.70 -8.80
N GLU A 190 -7.12 9.16 -9.42
CA GLU A 190 -7.76 10.45 -9.10
C GLU A 190 -8.33 10.51 -7.67
N ILE A 191 -8.78 9.37 -7.13
CA ILE A 191 -9.25 9.26 -5.74
C ILE A 191 -8.09 9.37 -4.72
N GLY A 192 -6.85 9.15 -5.17
CA GLY A 192 -5.67 9.19 -4.31
C GLY A 192 -5.63 8.05 -3.31
N SER A 193 -5.19 8.33 -2.08
CA SER A 193 -4.86 7.30 -1.07
C SER A 193 -6.03 6.43 -0.60
N GLN A 194 -7.27 6.80 -0.90
CA GLN A 194 -8.44 6.00 -0.56
C GLN A 194 -8.64 4.82 -1.50
N CYS A 195 -8.21 4.92 -2.77
CA CYS A 195 -8.26 3.81 -3.71
C CYS A 195 -6.89 3.14 -3.73
N LYS A 196 -6.84 1.86 -3.39
CA LYS A 196 -5.61 1.05 -3.42
C LYS A 196 -5.67 -0.06 -4.45
N ALA A 197 -6.87 -0.37 -4.94
CA ALA A 197 -7.05 -1.35 -5.98
C ALA A 197 -8.28 -1.04 -6.81
N PHE A 198 -8.38 -1.65 -7.98
CA PHE A 198 -9.62 -1.67 -8.75
C PHE A 198 -9.84 -3.03 -9.37
N THR A 199 -11.08 -3.31 -9.73
CA THR A 199 -11.43 -4.39 -10.65
C THR A 199 -12.34 -3.87 -11.74
N TYR A 200 -11.97 -4.17 -12.99
CA TYR A 200 -12.73 -3.89 -14.19
C TYR A 200 -13.27 -5.19 -14.78
N ASN A 201 -14.58 -5.23 -15.00
CA ASN A 201 -15.24 -6.33 -15.70
C ASN A 201 -15.20 -6.05 -17.22
N ALA A 202 -14.38 -6.81 -17.93
CA ALA A 202 -14.17 -6.70 -19.37
C ALA A 202 -15.19 -7.49 -20.21
N ASP A 203 -16.26 -8.03 -19.61
CA ASP A 203 -17.31 -8.72 -20.34
C ASP A 203 -18.15 -7.73 -21.16
N THR A 204 -17.90 -7.72 -22.47
CA THR A 204 -18.60 -6.85 -23.44
C THR A 204 -20.09 -7.18 -23.59
N ARG A 205 -20.55 -8.35 -23.11
CA ARG A 205 -21.96 -8.72 -23.11
C ARG A 205 -22.75 -7.94 -22.05
N ILE A 206 -22.09 -7.41 -21.02
CA ILE A 206 -22.72 -6.69 -19.91
C ILE A 206 -22.82 -5.20 -20.24
N THR A 207 -23.97 -4.78 -20.76
CA THR A 207 -24.23 -3.40 -21.20
C THR A 207 -24.85 -2.50 -20.14
N ARG A 208 -25.26 -3.02 -18.98
CA ARG A 208 -25.92 -2.28 -17.89
C ARG A 208 -25.22 -2.51 -16.54
N GLY A 209 -25.32 -1.54 -15.63
CA GLY A 209 -24.69 -1.57 -14.30
C GLY A 209 -23.23 -1.11 -14.31
N PRO A 210 -22.54 -1.05 -13.17
CA PRO A 210 -21.11 -0.72 -13.14
C PRO A 210 -20.26 -1.85 -13.73
N ASN A 211 -19.12 -1.49 -14.31
CA ASN A 211 -18.08 -2.43 -14.75
C ASN A 211 -16.70 -2.05 -14.22
N CYS A 212 -16.58 -0.93 -13.51
CA CYS A 212 -15.38 -0.50 -12.82
C CYS A 212 -15.71 -0.36 -11.34
N PHE A 213 -14.96 -1.06 -10.51
CA PHE A 213 -15.14 -1.12 -9.06
C PHE A 213 -13.84 -0.69 -8.42
N LEU A 214 -13.86 0.51 -7.82
CA LEU A 214 -12.73 1.12 -7.13
C LEU A 214 -12.74 0.70 -5.68
N LYS A 215 -11.58 0.40 -5.11
CA LYS A 215 -11.49 -0.32 -3.84
C LYS A 215 -10.44 0.25 -2.91
N ALA A 216 -10.74 0.17 -1.61
CA ALA A 216 -9.79 0.52 -0.55
C ALA A 216 -8.63 -0.47 -0.39
N GLY A 217 -8.65 -1.61 -1.10
CA GLY A 217 -7.63 -2.66 -1.05
C GLY A 217 -8.01 -3.84 -1.95
N SER A 218 -7.14 -4.85 -2.03
CA SER A 218 -7.39 -6.07 -2.82
C SER A 218 -8.47 -7.00 -2.23
N GLY A 219 -8.85 -6.79 -0.96
CA GLY A 219 -9.89 -7.56 -0.29
C GLY A 219 -9.68 -9.08 -0.37
N ALA A 220 -10.77 -9.82 -0.51
CA ALA A 220 -10.72 -11.24 -0.84
C ALA A 220 -10.49 -11.40 -2.35
N MET A 221 -9.63 -12.34 -2.74
CA MET A 221 -9.35 -12.60 -4.15
C MET A 221 -10.23 -13.74 -4.66
N ASP A 222 -10.74 -13.61 -5.89
CA ASP A 222 -11.48 -14.67 -6.58
C ASP A 222 -11.06 -14.76 -8.06
N GLY A 223 -11.18 -15.94 -8.65
CA GLY A 223 -10.89 -16.14 -10.07
C GLY A 223 -12.06 -15.74 -10.95
N ASN A 224 -11.81 -14.87 -11.92
CA ASN A 224 -12.79 -14.44 -12.91
C ASN A 224 -12.09 -14.03 -14.22
N ALA A 225 -12.21 -14.86 -15.26
CA ALA A 225 -11.55 -14.77 -16.55
C ALA A 225 -11.79 -13.44 -17.29
N VAL A 226 -12.89 -12.73 -16.98
CA VAL A 226 -13.19 -11.41 -17.57
C VAL A 226 -12.76 -10.25 -16.68
N ALA A 227 -12.20 -10.51 -15.49
CA ALA A 227 -11.72 -9.47 -14.60
C ALA A 227 -10.32 -9.01 -14.99
N ILE A 228 -10.14 -7.69 -15.01
CA ILE A 228 -8.85 -7.01 -15.03
C ILE A 228 -8.75 -6.23 -13.74
N SER A 229 -7.81 -6.60 -12.87
CA SER A 229 -7.61 -5.92 -11.59
C SER A 229 -6.27 -5.23 -11.55
N GLY A 230 -6.21 -4.08 -10.87
CA GLY A 230 -4.97 -3.37 -10.62
C GLY A 230 -4.77 -3.16 -9.13
N LEU A 231 -3.57 -3.44 -8.64
CA LEU A 231 -3.13 -3.14 -7.29
C LEU A 231 -2.14 -1.97 -7.37
N LEU A 232 -2.47 -0.87 -6.67
CA LEU A 232 -1.59 0.27 -6.56
C LEU A 232 -0.51 -0.04 -5.53
N LEU A 233 0.75 0.13 -5.93
CA LEU A 233 1.92 -0.17 -5.13
C LEU A 233 2.60 1.13 -4.72
N HIS A 234 2.82 1.27 -3.42
CA HIS A 234 3.61 2.36 -2.86
C HIS A 234 5.11 2.07 -3.04
N ARG A 235 5.93 3.11 -2.90
CA ARG A 235 7.36 3.02 -3.18
C ARG A 235 8.11 2.02 -2.31
N ALA A 236 7.66 1.82 -1.08
CA ALA A 236 8.26 0.85 -0.13
C ALA A 236 7.77 -0.59 -0.30
N GLU A 237 6.78 -0.85 -1.16
CA GLU A 237 6.20 -2.18 -1.37
C GLU A 237 6.99 -2.95 -2.43
N SER A 238 7.27 -4.23 -2.20
CA SER A 238 7.86 -5.09 -3.22
C SER A 238 6.83 -5.47 -4.28
N ASP A 239 7.30 -5.88 -5.45
CA ASP A 239 6.40 -6.44 -6.45
C ASP A 239 5.74 -7.72 -5.94
N PRO A 240 4.43 -7.87 -6.17
CA PRO A 240 3.70 -9.01 -5.67
C PRO A 240 4.15 -10.30 -6.38
N ALA A 241 4.51 -11.30 -5.57
CA ALA A 241 4.95 -12.61 -6.04
C ALA A 241 3.78 -13.41 -6.65
N PRO A 242 4.07 -14.33 -7.60
CA PRO A 242 3.08 -15.28 -8.08
C PRO A 242 2.51 -16.14 -6.96
N PHE A 243 1.23 -16.45 -7.05
CA PHE A 243 0.54 -17.32 -6.10
C PHE A 243 -0.46 -18.24 -6.81
N SER A 244 -0.97 -19.24 -6.09
CA SER A 244 -1.94 -20.18 -6.61
C SER A 244 -3.13 -20.29 -5.67
N MET A 245 -4.33 -20.41 -6.22
CA MET A 245 -5.54 -20.60 -5.43
C MET A 245 -6.58 -21.45 -6.16
N GLY A 246 -7.49 -22.05 -5.39
CA GLY A 246 -8.61 -22.81 -5.93
C GLY A 246 -9.73 -21.88 -6.38
N VAL A 247 -10.02 -21.85 -7.68
CA VAL A 247 -11.03 -20.97 -8.26
C VAL A 247 -12.18 -21.76 -8.86
N ILE A 248 -13.36 -21.14 -8.85
CA ILE A 248 -14.48 -21.54 -9.69
C ILE A 248 -14.93 -20.29 -10.42
N ASP A 249 -14.55 -20.21 -11.69
CA ASP A 249 -14.86 -19.05 -12.51
C ASP A 249 -16.39 -18.86 -12.63
N PRO A 250 -16.94 -17.66 -12.38
CA PRO A 250 -18.38 -17.42 -12.44
C PRO A 250 -19.00 -17.57 -13.84
N ASN A 251 -18.19 -17.45 -14.90
CA ASN A 251 -18.61 -17.49 -16.30
C ASN A 251 -18.31 -18.83 -16.98
N GLN A 252 -17.27 -19.53 -16.54
CA GLN A 252 -16.75 -20.75 -17.19
C GLN A 252 -16.80 -21.97 -16.27
N GLY A 253 -16.70 -21.78 -14.95
CA GLY A 253 -16.61 -22.85 -13.95
C GLY A 253 -17.95 -23.32 -13.38
N MET A 254 -19.05 -22.69 -13.79
CA MET A 254 -20.41 -23.06 -13.37
C MET A 254 -21.12 -23.82 -14.49
N ILE A 255 -21.51 -25.06 -14.18
CA ILE A 255 -22.13 -25.99 -15.12
C ILE A 255 -23.60 -26.16 -14.77
N GLU A 256 -24.46 -25.87 -15.74
CA GLU A 256 -25.90 -25.99 -15.64
C GLU A 256 -26.39 -27.42 -15.85
N ASP A 257 -27.52 -27.74 -15.20
CA ASP A 257 -28.19 -29.05 -15.22
C ASP A 257 -27.28 -30.24 -14.87
N VAL A 258 -26.31 -30.02 -13.96
CA VAL A 258 -25.38 -31.05 -13.49
C VAL A 258 -25.40 -31.14 -11.96
N ASP A 259 -25.47 -32.38 -11.46
CA ASP A 259 -25.33 -32.77 -10.06
C ASP A 259 -23.98 -33.49 -9.87
N LEU A 260 -23.29 -33.18 -8.77
CA LEU A 260 -22.06 -33.86 -8.35
C LEU A 260 -22.35 -34.66 -7.08
N PRO A 261 -22.97 -35.85 -7.14
CA PRO A 261 -23.51 -36.51 -5.95
C PRO A 261 -22.46 -36.87 -4.89
N GLY A 262 -22.87 -36.75 -3.63
CA GLY A 262 -22.10 -37.19 -2.46
C GLY A 262 -21.00 -36.23 -2.02
N ARG A 263 -20.23 -36.67 -1.01
CA ARG A 263 -19.07 -35.96 -0.46
C ARG A 263 -19.40 -34.56 0.09
N ASP A 264 -20.65 -34.35 0.50
CA ASP A 264 -21.06 -33.10 1.13
C ASP A 264 -20.31 -32.90 2.45
N LEU A 265 -19.80 -31.68 2.66
CA LEU A 265 -19.09 -31.29 3.89
C LEU A 265 -20.01 -31.25 5.12
N SER A 266 -21.33 -31.22 4.89
CA SER A 266 -22.36 -31.12 5.91
C SER A 266 -23.58 -31.93 5.50
N SER A 267 -24.27 -32.51 6.48
CA SER A 267 -25.58 -33.18 6.28
C SER A 267 -26.73 -32.20 6.05
N LYS A 268 -26.47 -30.90 6.19
CA LYS A 268 -27.43 -29.81 5.96
C LYS A 268 -26.90 -28.85 4.89
N ALA A 269 -27.81 -28.31 4.09
CA ALA A 269 -27.50 -27.27 3.12
C ALA A 269 -26.92 -26.01 3.78
N HIS A 270 -26.08 -25.28 3.05
CA HIS A 270 -25.44 -24.06 3.52
C HIS A 270 -26.51 -23.03 3.98
N PRO A 271 -26.34 -22.43 5.18
CA PRO A 271 -27.40 -21.66 5.83
C PRO A 271 -27.77 -20.40 5.05
N THR A 272 -26.79 -19.72 4.45
CA THR A 272 -26.95 -18.39 3.86
C THR A 272 -26.86 -18.34 2.34
N ALA A 273 -26.29 -19.37 1.69
CA ALA A 273 -26.10 -19.35 0.24
C ALA A 273 -27.36 -19.87 -0.46
N LYS A 274 -28.13 -18.95 -1.05
CA LYS A 274 -29.46 -19.21 -1.64
C LYS A 274 -29.51 -19.06 -3.16
N THR A 275 -28.37 -18.76 -3.79
CA THR A 275 -28.23 -18.69 -5.25
C THR A 275 -27.01 -19.49 -5.70
N GLY A 276 -26.97 -19.88 -6.98
CA GLY A 276 -25.80 -20.54 -7.57
C GLY A 276 -24.50 -19.75 -7.37
N PRO A 277 -24.47 -18.44 -7.71
CA PRO A 277 -23.30 -17.60 -7.45
C PRO A 277 -22.90 -17.49 -5.97
N GLN A 278 -23.86 -17.42 -5.04
CA GLN A 278 -23.56 -17.43 -3.60
C GLN A 278 -22.99 -18.78 -3.16
N CYS A 279 -23.48 -19.89 -3.73
CA CYS A 279 -22.98 -21.22 -3.43
C CYS A 279 -21.55 -21.43 -3.97
N ARG A 280 -21.29 -20.93 -5.19
CA ARG A 280 -19.95 -20.85 -5.76
C ARG A 280 -19.02 -20.09 -4.82
N LEU A 281 -19.40 -18.87 -4.44
CA LEU A 281 -18.62 -18.02 -3.55
C LEU A 281 -18.32 -18.71 -2.21
N ALA A 282 -19.34 -19.32 -1.59
CA ALA A 282 -19.18 -20.07 -0.36
C ALA A 282 -18.21 -21.26 -0.49
N CYS A 283 -18.14 -21.88 -1.67
CA CYS A 283 -17.15 -22.92 -1.93
C CYS A 283 -15.74 -22.34 -2.10
N VAL A 284 -15.54 -21.31 -2.94
CA VAL A 284 -14.21 -20.71 -3.15
C VAL A 284 -13.60 -20.17 -1.86
N THR A 285 -14.41 -19.59 -0.96
CA THR A 285 -13.95 -19.09 0.35
C THR A 285 -13.79 -20.18 1.43
N ASN A 286 -14.07 -21.44 1.13
CA ASN A 286 -13.92 -22.57 2.06
C ASN A 286 -12.82 -23.51 1.58
N ASP A 287 -11.73 -23.61 2.34
CA ASP A 287 -10.54 -24.41 1.95
C ASP A 287 -10.81 -25.92 1.87
N GLN A 288 -11.81 -26.43 2.60
CA GLN A 288 -12.21 -27.83 2.55
C GLN A 288 -13.12 -28.13 1.35
N CYS A 289 -13.72 -27.10 0.74
CA CYS A 289 -14.59 -27.26 -0.41
C CYS A 289 -13.77 -27.42 -1.69
N GLN A 290 -14.09 -28.46 -2.46
CA GLN A 290 -13.51 -28.74 -3.78
C GLN A 290 -14.57 -28.69 -4.89
N ALA A 291 -15.85 -28.78 -4.54
CA ALA A 291 -16.94 -28.63 -5.48
C ALA A 291 -18.22 -28.18 -4.77
N PHE A 292 -19.20 -27.68 -5.52
CA PHE A 292 -20.54 -27.45 -5.00
C PHE A 292 -21.61 -27.97 -5.97
N THR A 293 -22.80 -28.18 -5.43
CA THR A 293 -24.04 -28.30 -6.20
C THR A 293 -25.11 -27.43 -5.57
N PHE A 294 -25.75 -26.59 -6.36
CA PHE A 294 -26.85 -25.73 -5.98
C PHE A 294 -28.15 -26.21 -6.63
N ILE A 295 -29.18 -26.41 -5.80
CA ILE A 295 -30.50 -26.87 -6.22
C ILE A 295 -31.41 -25.65 -6.42
N LYS A 296 -31.68 -25.27 -7.67
CA LYS A 296 -32.45 -24.04 -7.99
C LYS A 296 -33.82 -24.01 -7.32
N ARG A 297 -34.57 -25.11 -7.45
CA ARG A 297 -35.95 -25.21 -6.92
C ARG A 297 -36.01 -25.10 -5.40
N LYS A 298 -35.05 -25.68 -4.69
CA LYS A 298 -35.01 -25.70 -3.22
C LYS A 298 -34.23 -24.54 -2.62
N LYS A 299 -33.46 -23.81 -3.43
CA LYS A 299 -32.50 -22.79 -2.97
C LYS A 299 -31.50 -23.35 -1.95
N GLU A 300 -31.09 -24.60 -2.16
CA GLU A 300 -30.15 -25.32 -1.30
C GLU A 300 -28.77 -25.32 -1.94
N CYS A 301 -27.77 -24.97 -1.14
CA CYS A 301 -26.37 -25.04 -1.52
C CYS A 301 -25.68 -26.18 -0.78
N TRP A 302 -25.01 -27.05 -1.52
CA TRP A 302 -24.32 -28.22 -0.99
C TRP A 302 -22.84 -28.15 -1.36
N LEU A 303 -22.01 -27.82 -0.37
CA LEU A 303 -20.54 -27.75 -0.49
C LEU A 303 -19.96 -29.15 -0.31
N LYS A 304 -18.96 -29.51 -1.12
CA LYS A 304 -18.43 -30.87 -1.23
C LYS A 304 -16.92 -30.90 -1.07
N ALA A 305 -16.44 -31.94 -0.38
CA ALA A 305 -15.03 -32.17 -0.08
C ALA A 305 -14.20 -32.64 -1.29
N SER A 306 -14.85 -33.12 -2.35
CA SER A 306 -14.19 -33.59 -3.58
C SER A 306 -15.11 -33.42 -4.78
N ILE A 307 -14.53 -33.36 -5.98
CA ILE A 307 -15.28 -33.36 -7.23
C ILE A 307 -15.82 -34.79 -7.48
N GLY A 308 -17.14 -34.94 -7.50
CA GLY A 308 -17.81 -36.20 -7.79
C GLY A 308 -17.96 -36.47 -9.30
N GLU A 309 -18.49 -37.64 -9.65
CA GLU A 309 -18.83 -37.95 -11.05
C GLU A 309 -20.04 -37.12 -11.50
N PRO A 310 -19.92 -36.34 -12.59
CA PRO A 310 -21.01 -35.47 -13.05
C PRO A 310 -22.20 -36.30 -13.54
N ARG A 311 -23.40 -35.94 -13.09
CA ARG A 311 -24.67 -36.52 -13.55
C ARG A 311 -25.59 -35.43 -14.04
N TYR A 312 -26.16 -35.64 -15.23
CA TYR A 312 -27.19 -34.74 -15.75
C TYR A 312 -28.41 -34.75 -14.82
N LYS A 313 -28.82 -33.57 -14.36
CA LYS A 313 -29.97 -33.39 -13.49
C LYS A 313 -30.53 -31.97 -13.65
N PRO A 314 -31.69 -31.81 -14.30
CA PRO A 314 -32.27 -30.50 -14.56
C PRO A 314 -32.48 -29.68 -13.30
N GLY A 315 -32.17 -28.38 -13.37
CA GLY A 315 -32.33 -27.43 -12.27
C GLY A 315 -31.24 -27.48 -11.20
N MET A 316 -30.14 -28.16 -11.47
CA MET A 316 -28.93 -28.16 -10.64
C MET A 316 -27.86 -27.27 -11.27
N VAL A 317 -27.07 -26.57 -10.45
CA VAL A 317 -25.86 -25.87 -10.90
C VAL A 317 -24.69 -26.39 -10.11
N SER A 318 -23.67 -26.89 -10.77
CA SER A 318 -22.48 -27.39 -10.09
C SER A 318 -21.23 -26.67 -10.55
N GLY A 319 -20.16 -26.78 -9.77
CA GLY A 319 -18.84 -26.28 -10.13
C GLY A 319 -17.78 -26.99 -9.31
N GLY A 320 -16.64 -27.30 -9.95
CA GLY A 320 -15.47 -27.87 -9.31
C GLY A 320 -14.34 -26.86 -9.25
N LYS A 321 -13.62 -26.80 -8.13
CA LYS A 321 -12.43 -25.95 -7.99
C LYS A 321 -11.34 -26.45 -8.92
N THR A 322 -10.68 -25.51 -9.57
CA THR A 322 -9.44 -25.73 -10.31
C THR A 322 -8.35 -24.87 -9.70
N VAL A 323 -7.11 -25.36 -9.72
CA VAL A 323 -5.97 -24.55 -9.28
C VAL A 323 -5.67 -23.56 -10.40
N ALA A 324 -5.78 -22.27 -10.10
CA ALA A 324 -5.34 -21.20 -10.96
C ALA A 324 -4.07 -20.57 -10.40
N HIS A 325 -3.16 -20.22 -11.30
CA HIS A 325 -1.91 -19.53 -10.99
C HIS A 325 -2.05 -18.06 -11.40
N PHE A 326 -1.80 -17.16 -10.47
CA PHE A 326 -1.88 -15.73 -10.69
C PHE A 326 -0.51 -15.09 -10.49
N SER A 327 -0.11 -14.30 -11.47
CA SER A 327 1.03 -13.40 -11.40
C SER A 327 0.62 -12.07 -12.02
N PRO A 328 1.24 -10.95 -11.64
CA PRO A 328 1.08 -9.70 -12.35
C PRO A 328 1.40 -9.94 -13.84
N MET A 329 0.49 -9.55 -14.73
CA MET A 329 0.77 -9.49 -16.16
C MET A 329 1.89 -8.49 -16.44
N SER A 330 1.85 -7.38 -15.71
CA SER A 330 2.82 -6.31 -15.77
C SER A 330 2.79 -5.52 -14.47
N VAL A 331 3.94 -5.04 -14.03
CA VAL A 331 4.04 -3.95 -13.08
C VAL A 331 4.45 -2.71 -13.87
N ILE A 332 3.56 -1.72 -13.94
CA ILE A 332 3.81 -0.49 -14.68
C ILE A 332 4.27 0.62 -13.73
N SER A 333 5.20 1.46 -14.18
CA SER A 333 5.51 2.74 -13.53
C SER A 333 4.34 3.71 -13.72
N LEU A 334 4.06 4.49 -12.68
CA LEU A 334 3.08 5.58 -12.69
C LEU A 334 3.77 6.97 -12.66
N GLU A 335 5.09 6.99 -12.55
CA GLU A 335 5.95 8.17 -12.67
C GLU A 335 6.33 8.43 -14.14
#